data_AF-A0A1L3F3Y1-F1
#
_entry.id   AF-A0A1L3F3Y1-F1
#
_cell.length_a   1.000
_cell.length_b   1.000
_cell.length_c   1.000
_cell.angle_alpha   90.00
_cell.angle_beta   90.00
_cell.angle_gamma   90.00
#
_symmetry.space_group_name_H-M   'P 1'
#
loop_
_entity.id
_entity.type
_entity.pdbx_description
1 polymer ?
#
loop_
_entity_poly.entity_id
_entity_poly.type
_entity_poly.pdbx_seq_one_letter_code
_entity_poly.pdbx_strand_id
1 'polypeptide(L)'
;MYSKSFLAIVFAGLMLSACSARYQTPVAVGGDDDDAVCQSRGYAQGSPEYVACRKDRDVQRNAATARSDRRQRDLGEYMLNHPERP
;
A
#
# COMPACT_ATOMS: atom_id res chain seq x y z
N MET A 1 -19.51 9.01 -39.32
CA MET A 1 -18.11 9.38 -38.99
C MET A 1 -17.75 9.31 -37.51
N TYR A 2 -18.70 9.33 -36.56
CA TYR A 2 -18.39 9.33 -35.10
C TYR A 2 -17.95 7.98 -34.49
N SER A 3 -18.35 6.84 -35.09
CA SER A 3 -18.13 5.51 -34.49
C SER A 3 -16.65 5.08 -34.46
N LYS A 4 -15.85 5.44 -35.48
CA LYS A 4 -14.42 5.11 -35.53
C LYS A 4 -13.60 5.90 -34.51
N SER A 5 -13.88 7.19 -34.36
CA SER A 5 -13.24 8.05 -33.35
C SER A 5 -13.62 7.62 -31.94
N PHE A 6 -14.87 7.20 -31.72
CA PHE A 6 -15.32 6.68 -30.43
C PHE A 6 -14.59 5.37 -30.05
N LEU A 7 -14.46 4.44 -31.00
CA LEU A 7 -13.68 3.21 -30.82
C LEU A 7 -12.21 3.50 -30.49
N ALA A 8 -11.59 4.47 -31.16
CA ALA A 8 -10.21 4.87 -30.88
C ALA A 8 -10.05 5.44 -29.46
N ILE A 9 -11.00 6.26 -29.00
CA ILE A 9 -10.99 6.84 -27.64
C ILE A 9 -11.16 5.75 -26.58
N VAL A 10 -12.10 4.82 -26.77
CA VAL A 10 -12.32 3.70 -25.82
C VAL A 10 -11.08 2.82 -25.73
N PHE A 11 -10.46 2.50 -26.86
CA PHE A 11 -9.25 1.67 -26.90
C PHE A 11 -8.05 2.37 -26.24
N ALA A 12 -7.88 3.66 -26.49
CA ALA A 12 -6.87 4.47 -25.81
C ALA A 12 -7.10 4.51 -24.29
N GLY A 13 -8.36 4.69 -23.84
CA GLY A 13 -8.71 4.68 -22.41
C GLY A 13 -8.37 3.36 -21.72
N LEU A 14 -8.63 2.22 -22.37
CA LEU A 14 -8.27 0.90 -21.85
C LEU A 14 -6.75 0.71 -21.72
N MET A 15 -5.99 1.16 -22.73
CA MET A 15 -4.52 1.09 -22.69
C MET A 15 -3.92 1.98 -21.60
N LEU A 16 -4.47 3.18 -21.38
CA LEU A 16 -4.02 4.06 -20.30
C LEU A 16 -4.42 3.53 -18.91
N SER A 17 -5.56 2.83 -18.78
CA SER A 17 -5.97 2.21 -17.51
C SER A 17 -5.03 1.08 -17.07
N ALA A 18 -4.36 0.38 -17.98
CA ALA A 18 -3.36 -0.62 -17.61
C ALA A 18 -2.12 0.01 -16.94
N CYS A 19 -1.81 1.28 -17.23
CA CYS A 19 -0.70 2.00 -16.61
C CYS A 19 -1.04 2.53 -15.20
N SER A 20 -2.32 2.77 -14.88
CA SER A 20 -2.70 3.21 -13.53
C SER A 20 -2.52 2.10 -12.48
N ALA A 21 -2.69 0.84 -12.89
CA ALA A 21 -2.56 -0.34 -12.03
C ALA A 21 -1.12 -0.62 -11.54
N ARG A 22 -0.10 -0.14 -12.26
CA ARG A 22 1.31 -0.39 -11.92
C ARG A 22 1.79 0.38 -10.69
N TYR A 23 1.08 1.43 -10.27
CA TYR A 23 1.39 2.19 -9.06
C TYR A 23 0.60 1.72 -7.84
N GLN A 24 -0.32 0.76 -7.97
CA GLN A 24 -0.69 -0.10 -6.86
C GLN A 24 0.48 -1.05 -6.60
N THR A 25 1.53 -0.51 -5.98
CA THR A 25 2.36 -1.36 -5.14
C THR A 25 1.42 -2.10 -4.19
N PRO A 26 1.62 -3.40 -3.93
CA PRO A 26 1.02 -4.04 -2.77
C PRO A 26 1.72 -3.44 -1.54
N VAL A 27 1.45 -2.17 -1.25
CA VAL A 27 1.70 -1.58 0.05
C VAL A 27 0.91 -2.44 1.01
N ALA A 28 1.64 -3.24 1.78
CA ALA A 28 1.10 -4.02 2.87
C ALA A 28 0.29 -3.09 3.79
N VAL A 29 -1.03 -2.99 3.59
CA VAL A 29 -2.09 -2.54 4.51
C VAL A 29 -1.60 -1.56 5.60
N GLY A 30 -0.96 -0.46 5.20
CA GLY A 30 -0.25 0.43 6.13
C GLY A 30 0.00 1.83 5.56
N GLY A 31 -0.60 2.14 4.42
CA GLY A 31 -0.54 3.44 3.75
C GLY A 31 -1.82 4.26 3.94
N ASP A 32 -2.64 3.95 4.95
CA ASP A 32 -3.69 4.89 5.34
C ASP A 32 -3.00 6.16 5.83
N ASP A 33 -3.41 7.30 5.29
CA ASP A 33 -2.96 8.60 5.77
C ASP A 33 -3.31 8.71 7.27
N ASP A 34 -2.32 8.50 8.13
CA ASP A 34 -2.51 8.49 9.58
C ASP A 34 -3.10 9.83 10.07
N ASP A 35 -2.82 10.93 9.37
CA ASP A 35 -3.41 12.23 9.67
C ASP A 35 -4.90 12.22 9.34
N ALA A 36 -5.30 11.73 8.17
CA ALA A 36 -6.71 11.56 7.82
C ALA A 36 -7.44 10.60 8.79
N VAL A 37 -6.81 9.51 9.20
CA VAL A 37 -7.38 8.56 10.17
C VAL A 37 -7.61 9.25 11.52
N CYS A 38 -6.61 9.97 12.04
CA CYS A 38 -6.74 10.65 13.33
C CYS A 38 -7.71 11.84 13.28
N GLN A 39 -7.73 12.60 12.17
CA GLN A 39 -8.67 13.70 11.98
C GLN A 39 -10.11 13.20 11.79
N SER A 40 -10.33 12.06 11.13
CA SER A 40 -11.68 11.47 10.98
C SER A 40 -12.34 11.09 12.30
N ARG A 41 -11.53 10.90 13.36
CA ARG A 41 -11.99 10.66 14.74
C ARG A 41 -12.30 11.95 15.51
N GLY A 42 -12.12 13.11 14.88
CA GLY A 42 -12.34 14.42 15.48
C GLY A 42 -11.15 14.95 16.29
N TYR A 43 -9.98 14.32 16.22
CA TYR A 43 -8.81 14.80 16.95
C TYR A 43 -8.17 15.97 16.20
N ALA A 44 -8.19 17.15 16.84
CA ALA A 44 -7.55 18.35 16.29
C ALA A 44 -6.04 18.15 16.17
N GLN A 45 -5.45 18.59 15.07
CA GLN A 45 -4.00 18.47 14.87
C GLN A 45 -3.24 19.18 16.01
N GLY A 46 -2.28 18.48 16.59
CA GLY A 46 -1.50 18.96 17.74
C GLY A 46 -2.16 18.77 19.12
N SER A 47 -3.40 18.29 19.19
CA SER A 47 -4.00 17.85 20.46
C SER A 47 -3.26 16.62 21.03
N PRO A 48 -3.25 16.42 22.36
CA PRO A 48 -2.69 15.22 22.97
C PRO A 48 -3.26 13.92 22.38
N GLU A 49 -4.56 13.90 22.08
CA GLU A 49 -5.30 12.77 21.52
C GLU A 49 -4.89 12.49 20.07
N TYR A 50 -4.66 13.53 19.27
CA TYR A 50 -4.12 13.39 17.92
C TYR A 50 -2.70 12.82 17.94
N VAL A 51 -1.84 13.30 18.84
CA VAL A 51 -0.47 12.81 18.98
C VAL A 51 -0.45 11.34 19.43
N ALA A 52 -1.33 10.97 20.37
CA ALA A 52 -1.49 9.58 20.80
C ALA A 52 -1.95 8.68 19.65
N CYS A 53 -2.99 9.08 18.92
CA CYS A 53 -3.50 8.35 17.76
C CYS A 53 -2.40 8.13 16.71
N ARG A 54 -1.64 9.18 16.39
CA ARG A 54 -0.49 9.12 15.47
C ARG A 54 0.57 8.13 15.93
N LYS A 55 0.91 8.13 17.21
CA LYS A 55 1.90 7.21 17.78
C LYS A 55 1.42 5.77 17.71
N ASP A 56 0.16 5.49 18.03
CA ASP A 56 -0.40 4.13 17.96
C ASP A 56 -0.43 3.60 16.52
N ARG A 57 -0.73 4.48 15.57
CA ARG A 57 -0.65 4.19 14.14
C ARG A 57 0.77 3.88 13.67
N ASP A 58 1.75 4.65 14.13
CA ASP A 58 3.16 4.38 13.84
C ASP A 58 3.62 3.02 14.38
N VAL A 59 3.23 2.67 15.61
CA VAL A 59 3.51 1.36 16.20
C VAL A 59 2.88 0.24 15.36
N GLN A 60 1.63 0.40 14.91
CA GLN A 60 0.95 -0.59 14.06
C GLN A 60 1.66 -0.78 12.72
N ARG A 61 2.09 0.31 12.08
CA ARG A 61 2.88 0.26 10.84
C ARG A 61 4.21 -0.47 11.06
N ASN A 62 4.96 -0.10 12.10
CA ASN A 62 6.23 -0.76 12.42
C ASN A 62 6.05 -2.26 12.69
N ALA A 63 4.96 -2.65 13.38
CA ALA A 63 4.62 -4.05 13.59
C ALA A 63 4.25 -4.79 12.30
N ALA A 64 3.65 -4.11 11.32
CA ALA A 64 3.38 -4.66 10.00
C ALA A 64 4.68 -4.88 9.20
N THR A 65 5.56 -3.89 9.16
CA THR A 65 6.88 -4.00 8.51
C THR A 65 7.70 -5.12 9.13
N ALA A 66 7.78 -5.19 10.47
CA ALA A 66 8.52 -6.25 11.16
C ALA A 66 8.00 -7.66 10.85
N ARG A 67 6.69 -7.83 10.62
CA ARG A 67 6.12 -9.11 10.16
C ARG A 67 6.55 -9.45 8.74
N SER A 68 6.58 -8.47 7.85
CA SER A 68 7.07 -8.64 6.47
C SER A 68 8.54 -9.02 6.46
N ASP A 69 9.38 -8.31 7.21
CA ASP A 69 10.82 -8.57 7.30
C ASP A 69 11.12 -9.96 7.83
N ARG A 70 10.39 -10.41 8.86
CA ARG A 70 10.51 -11.78 9.37
C ARG A 70 10.21 -12.81 8.28
N ARG A 71 9.10 -12.65 7.54
CA ARG A 71 8.77 -13.57 6.44
C ARG A 71 9.85 -13.62 5.36
N GLN A 72 10.46 -12.48 5.03
CA GLN A 72 11.54 -12.45 4.05
C GLN A 72 12.81 -13.16 4.55
N ARG A 73 13.15 -12.97 5.84
CA ARG A 73 14.26 -13.71 6.45
C ARG A 73 13.98 -15.21 6.52
N ASP A 74 12.79 -15.60 6.93
CA ASP A 74 12.38 -17.00 7.02
C ASP A 74 12.45 -17.68 5.64
N LEU A 75 12.02 -16.98 4.58
CA LEU A 75 12.15 -17.47 3.20
C LEU A 75 13.63 -17.58 2.77
N GLY A 76 14.44 -16.56 3.05
CA GLY A 76 15.86 -16.59 2.74
C GLY A 76 16.59 -17.75 3.45
N GLU A 77 16.30 -17.96 4.73
CA GLU A 77 16.82 -19.07 5.51
C GLU A 77 16.33 -20.42 4.95
N TYR A 78 15.06 -20.52 4.55
CA TYR A 78 14.53 -21.71 3.91
C TYR A 78 15.29 -22.06 2.63
N MET A 79 15.51 -21.09 1.74
CA MET A 79 16.23 -21.27 0.48
C MET A 79 17.70 -21.66 0.70
N LEU A 80 18.36 -21.05 1.70
CA LEU A 80 19.75 -21.39 2.04
C LEU A 80 19.88 -22.85 2.48
N ASN A 81 18.89 -23.34 3.22
CA ASN A 81 18.85 -24.72 3.72
C ASN A 81 18.24 -25.72 2.70
N HIS A 82 17.69 -25.24 1.58
CA HIS A 82 17.11 -26.07 0.51
C HIS A 82 17.55 -25.58 -0.87
N PRO A 83 18.86 -25.61 -1.19
CA PRO A 83 19.39 -24.97 -2.40
C PRO A 83 18.92 -25.60 -3.71
N GLU A 84 18.39 -26.82 -3.66
CA GLU A 84 17.84 -27.53 -4.82
C GLU A 84 16.37 -27.17 -5.12
N ARG A 85 15.74 -26.33 -4.29
CA ARG A 85 14.34 -25.91 -4.45
C ARG A 85 14.27 -24.42 -4.81
N PRO A 86 13.49 -24.03 -5.85
CA PRO A 86 13.13 -22.63 -6.07
C PRO A 86 12.13 -22.12 -5.04
#